data_AF-A0AAW4U1I0-F1
#
_entry.id   AF-A0AAW4U1I0-F1
#
_cell.length_a   1.000
_cell.length_b   1.000
_cell.length_c   1.000
_cell.angle_alpha   90.00
_cell.angle_beta   90.00
_cell.angle_gamma   90.00
#
_symmetry.space_group_name_H-M   'P 1'
#
loop_
_entity.id
_entity.type
_entity.pdbx_description
1 polymer ?
#
loop_
_entity_poly.entity_id
_entity_poly.type
_entity_poly.pdbx_seq_one_letter_code
_entity_poly.pdbx_strand_id
1 'polypeptide(L)' 'IARDIGLDGVDLYALNVLPNTQLGKAVENGRTTVPSPAERRDLYLQGCDFMDDAGGPGISNSHWGRTTRERNL' A
#
# COMPACT_ATOMS: atom_id res chain seq x y z
N ILE A 1 4.49 -0.42 -12.88
CA ILE A 1 3.50 -1.48 -12.57
C ILE A 1 2.13 -0.86 -12.26
N ALA A 2 1.91 -0.21 -11.11
CA ALA A 2 0.57 0.31 -10.75
C ALA A 2 -0.01 1.30 -11.79
N ARG A 3 0.82 2.21 -12.33
CA ARG A 3 0.42 3.13 -13.41
C ARG A 3 0.07 2.41 -14.72
N ASP A 4 0.77 1.30 -15.01
CA ASP A 4 0.77 0.69 -16.34
C ASP A 4 -0.33 -0.36 -16.52
N ILE A 5 -1.00 -0.76 -15.43
CA ILE A 5 -2.11 -1.73 -15.46
C ILE A 5 -3.50 -1.08 -15.53
N GLY A 6 -3.55 0.25 -15.67
CA GLY A 6 -4.78 0.98 -15.99
C GLY A 6 -5.78 1.14 -14.85
N LEU A 7 -5.33 1.12 -13.58
CA LEU A 7 -6.24 1.28 -12.44
C LEU A 7 -6.93 2.67 -12.44
N ASP A 8 -8.22 2.68 -12.13
CA ASP A 8 -9.05 3.84 -11.86
C ASP A 8 -8.86 4.34 -10.42
N GLY A 9 -8.74 3.43 -9.46
CA GLY A 9 -8.53 3.74 -8.05
C GLY A 9 -7.60 2.72 -7.38
N VAL A 10 -6.86 3.19 -6.37
CA VAL A 10 -5.89 2.39 -5.62
C VAL A 10 -5.93 2.75 -4.14
N ASP A 11 -5.91 1.71 -3.30
CA ASP A 11 -5.68 1.84 -1.88
C ASP A 11 -4.23 1.48 -1.52
N LEU A 12 -3.59 2.32 -0.70
CA LEU A 12 -2.26 2.07 -0.17
C LEU A 12 -2.28 2.03 1.36
N TYR A 13 -1.73 0.97 1.93
CA TYR A 13 -1.60 0.80 3.38
C TYR A 13 -0.15 0.42 3.75
N ALA A 14 0.33 0.94 4.88
CA ALA A 14 1.51 0.37 5.52
C ALA A 14 1.21 -1.05 6.03
N LEU A 15 2.16 -1.97 5.86
CA LEU A 15 1.97 -3.37 6.23
C LEU A 15 1.83 -3.55 7.76
N ASN A 16 0.66 -4.01 8.20
CA ASN A 16 0.44 -4.42 9.59
C ASN A 16 0.72 -5.92 9.76
N VAL A 17 1.48 -6.27 10.80
CA VAL A 17 1.77 -7.65 11.16
C VAL A 17 1.10 -7.92 12.50
N LEU A 18 -0.05 -8.58 12.44
CA LEU A 18 -0.89 -8.84 13.62
C LEU A 18 -0.62 -10.25 14.15
N PRO A 19 -0.55 -10.43 15.49
CA PRO A 19 -0.48 -11.76 16.09
C PRO A 19 -1.63 -12.66 15.62
N ASN A 20 -1.40 -13.98 15.62
CA ASN A 20 -2.37 -15.01 15.26
C ASN A 20 -2.87 -15.02 13.80
N THR A 21 -2.46 -14.07 12.95
CA THR A 21 -2.69 -14.12 11.50
C THR A 21 -1.71 -15.07 10.82
N GLN A 22 -1.99 -15.46 9.56
CA GLN A 22 -1.08 -16.30 8.79
C GLN A 22 0.31 -15.65 8.62
N LEU A 23 0.33 -14.36 8.28
CA LEU A 23 1.59 -13.61 8.16
C LEU A 23 2.29 -13.47 9.52
N GLY A 24 1.56 -13.14 10.58
CA GLY A 24 2.11 -13.04 11.94
C GLY A 24 2.81 -14.32 12.38
N LYS A 25 2.14 -15.47 12.23
CA LYS A 25 2.72 -16.79 12.53
C LYS A 25 3.87 -17.18 11.59
N ALA A 26 3.92 -16.65 10.37
CA ALA A 26 5.01 -16.92 9.45
C ALA A 26 6.27 -16.14 9.84
N VAL A 27 6.11 -14.88 10.23
CA VAL A 27 7.20 -14.03 10.74
C VAL A 27 7.71 -14.57 12.08
N GLU A 28 6.82 -14.87 13.02
CA GLU A 28 7.17 -15.40 14.35
C GLU A 28 7.97 -16.71 14.27
N ASN A 29 7.59 -17.62 13.38
CA ASN A 29 8.28 -18.89 13.19
C ASN A 29 9.47 -18.80 12.20
N GLY A 30 9.89 -17.59 11.81
CA GLY A 30 11.04 -17.39 10.91
C GLY A 30 10.87 -17.93 9.48
N ARG A 31 9.65 -18.20 9.03
CA ARG A 31 9.35 -18.70 7.67
C ARG A 31 9.40 -17.61 6.62
N THR A 32 9.26 -16.35 7.02
CA THR A 32 9.43 -15.19 6.17
C THR A 32 9.94 -14.01 7.00
N THR A 33 10.56 -13.06 6.33
CA THR A 33 10.94 -11.78 6.93
C THR A 33 10.07 -10.67 6.36
N VAL A 34 9.86 -9.64 7.17
CA VAL A 34 9.14 -8.42 6.78
C VAL A 34 9.99 -7.22 7.20
N PRO A 35 9.88 -6.09 6.51
CA PRO A 35 10.62 -4.90 6.91
C PRO A 35 10.24 -4.46 8.33
N SER A 36 11.19 -3.84 9.03
CA SER A 36 10.99 -3.25 10.35
C SER A 36 9.84 -2.21 10.33
N PRO A 37 9.29 -1.83 11.49
CA PRO A 37 8.29 -0.77 11.55
C PRO A 37 8.73 0.53 10.85
N ALA A 38 10.01 0.92 10.99
CA ALA A 38 10.55 2.12 10.36
C ALA A 38 10.63 1.98 8.83
N GLU A 39 11.13 0.85 8.33
CA GLU A 39 11.20 0.59 6.88
C GLU A 39 9.79 0.52 6.27
N ARG A 40 8.81 -0.03 6.97
CA ARG A 40 7.41 -0.04 6.51
C ARG A 40 6.80 1.36 6.40
N ARG A 41 7.12 2.25 7.34
CA ARG A 41 6.76 3.67 7.24
C ARG A 41 7.38 4.30 5.99
N ASP A 42 8.67 4.07 5.77
CA ASP A 42 9.39 4.68 4.66
C ASP A 42 8.88 4.18 3.30
N LEU A 43 8.55 2.89 3.20
CA LEU A 43 7.89 2.31 2.03
C LEU A 43 6.49 2.90 1.80
N TYR A 44 5.72 3.15 2.86
CA TYR A 44 4.41 3.79 2.74
C TYR A 44 4.54 5.22 2.22
N LEU A 45 5.48 6.01 2.78
CA LEU A 45 5.72 7.39 2.32
C LEU A 45 6.19 7.44 0.87
N GLN A 46 7.11 6.55 0.48
CA GLN A 46 7.52 6.40 -0.93
C GLN A 46 6.34 6.08 -1.85
N GLY A 47 5.42 5.23 -1.37
CA GLY A 47 4.19 4.93 -2.10
C GLY A 47 3.30 6.16 -2.24
N CYS A 48 3.08 6.93 -1.17
CA CYS A 48 2.31 8.18 -1.24
C CYS A 48 2.89 9.15 -2.27
N ASP A 49 4.20 9.41 -2.20
CA ASP A 49 4.89 10.32 -3.14
C ASP A 49 4.69 9.86 -4.60
N PHE A 50 4.84 8.55 -4.87
CA PHE A 50 4.62 8.00 -6.19
C PHE A 50 3.18 8.18 -6.68
N MET A 51 2.20 8.04 -5.80
CA MET A 51 0.78 8.12 -6.16
C MET A 51 0.31 9.56 -6.37
N ASP A 52 0.82 10.50 -5.57
CA ASP A 52 0.59 11.92 -5.76
C ASP A 52 1.15 12.39 -7.12
N ASP A 53 2.34 11.91 -7.50
CA ASP A 53 2.96 12.19 -8.81
C ASP A 53 2.18 11.54 -9.98
N ALA A 54 1.60 10.35 -9.78
CA ALA A 54 1.00 9.56 -10.85
C ALA A 54 -0.50 9.83 -11.08
N GLY A 55 -1.24 10.23 -10.05
CA GLY A 55 -2.71 10.26 -10.04
C GLY A 55 -3.34 11.59 -9.68
N GLY A 56 -2.58 12.58 -9.19
CA GLY A 56 -3.11 13.79 -8.59
C GLY A 56 -3.47 13.60 -7.11
N PRO A 57 -3.98 14.64 -6.43
CA PRO A 57 -4.15 14.64 -4.98
C PRO A 57 -5.13 13.55 -4.52
N GLY A 58 -4.71 12.79 -3.50
CA GLY A 58 -5.49 11.70 -2.91
C GLY A 58 -6.90 12.12 -2.46
N ILE A 59 -7.85 11.19 -2.60
CA ILE A 59 -9.25 11.34 -2.16
C ILE A 59 -9.32 11.23 -0.62
N SER A 60 -8.46 10.40 -0.04
CA SER A 60 -8.31 10.25 1.41
C SER A 60 -6.87 9.88 1.78
N ASN A 61 -6.59 9.62 3.06
CA ASN A 61 -5.24 9.30 3.51
C ASN A 61 -4.64 8.03 2.87
N SER A 62 -5.48 7.13 2.37
CA SER A 62 -5.06 5.83 1.85
C SER A 62 -5.59 5.57 0.45
N HIS A 63 -6.28 6.52 -0.18
CA HIS A 63 -7.00 6.30 -1.43
C HIS A 63 -6.68 7.36 -2.49
N TRP A 64 -6.30 6.89 -3.67
CA TRP A 64 -6.07 7.72 -4.86
C TRP A 64 -6.99 7.30 -5.98
N GLY A 65 -7.60 8.27 -6.64
CA GLY A 65 -8.37 8.08 -7.86
C GLY A 65 -7.68 8.79 -9.02
N ARG A 66 -7.49 8.07 -10.14
CA ARG A 66 -6.96 8.64 -11.38
C ARG A 66 -8.05 9.27 -12.23
N THR A 67 -9.29 8.84 -12.06
CA THR A 67 -10.47 9.36 -12.76
C THR A 67 -11.55 9.73 -11.74
N THR A 68 -12.72 10.17 -12.22
CA THR A 68 -13.90 10.36 -11.34
C THR A 68 -14.46 9.04 -10.79
N ARG A 69 -13.92 7.90 -11.23
CA ARG A 69 -14.27 6.58 -10.70
C ARG A 69 -13.28 6.18 -9.60
N GLU A 70 -13.83 5.86 -8.43
CA GLU A 70 -13.05 5.43 -7.25
C GLU A 70 -12.71 3.93 -7.25
N ARG A 71 -13.31 3.14 -8.16
CA ARG A 71 -13.09 1.68 -8.25
C ARG A 71 -13.00 1.19 -9.69
N ASN A 72 -12.15 0.20 -9.89
CA ASN A 72 -12.04 -0.58 -11.13
C ASN A 72 -13.30 -1.45 -11.33
N LEU A 73 -13.77 -1.60 -12.56
CA LEU A 73 -14.86 -2.51 -12.94
C LEU A 73 -14.31 -3.85 -13.44
#